data_AF-A0A7S1QJ49-F1
#
_entry.id   AF-A0A7S1QJ49-F1
#
_cell.length_a   1.000
_cell.length_b   1.000
_cell.length_c   1.000
_cell.angle_alpha   90.00
_cell.angle_beta   90.00
_cell.angle_gamma   90.00
#
_symmetry.space_group_name_H-M   'P 1'
#
loop_
_entity.id
_entity.type
_entity.pdbx_description
1 polymer ?
#
loop_
_entity_poly.entity_id
_entity_poly.type
_entity_poly.pdbx_seq_one_letter_code
_entity_poly.pdbx_strand_id
1 'polypeptide(L)'
;VLVQGMKGHWQPQVSLGMGASFGEQRLLEVVEKTQATVTSVEITVLQVLHRRVLVKGLDLFPGDASHFDRVAVSWLNASDGQDLAQTPLFAWCSPDFLAQVSRHVHMRLVHKGGIVNEE
;
A
#
# COMPACT_ATOMS: atom_id res chain seq x y z
N VAL A 1 4.93 0.53 -21.26
CA VAL A 1 5.98 -0.17 -20.46
C VAL A 1 5.47 -1.52 -19.97
N LEU A 2 6.35 -2.49 -19.72
CA LEU A 2 5.99 -3.76 -19.07
C LEU A 2 6.33 -3.73 -17.59
N VAL A 3 5.38 -4.15 -16.75
CA VAL A 3 5.56 -4.29 -15.30
C VAL A 3 5.58 -5.77 -14.95
N GLN A 4 6.61 -6.21 -14.23
CA GLN A 4 6.79 -7.59 -13.82
C GLN A 4 7.11 -7.69 -12.33
N GLY A 5 6.34 -8.48 -11.58
CA GLY A 5 6.61 -8.75 -10.16
C GLY A 5 7.98 -9.38 -9.91
N MET A 6 8.62 -9.02 -8.80
CA MET A 6 9.92 -9.57 -8.38
C MET A 6 9.76 -11.01 -7.84
N LYS A 7 10.78 -11.86 -8.05
CA LYS A 7 10.77 -13.30 -7.70
C LYS A 7 10.27 -13.55 -6.26
N GLY A 8 9.23 -14.38 -6.12
CA GLY A 8 8.63 -14.76 -4.82
C GLY A 8 7.10 -14.74 -4.84
N HIS A 9 6.50 -13.88 -5.68
CA HIS A 9 5.08 -13.86 -5.97
C HIS A 9 4.90 -13.96 -7.50
N TRP A 10 4.22 -15.00 -7.99
CA TRP A 10 3.83 -15.06 -9.41
C TRP A 10 2.79 -13.98 -9.66
N GLN A 11 3.22 -12.83 -10.18
CA GLN A 11 2.32 -11.81 -10.72
C GLN A 11 2.39 -11.79 -12.24
N PRO A 12 1.25 -11.72 -12.94
CA PRO A 12 1.22 -11.64 -14.40
C PRO A 12 1.97 -10.39 -14.87
N GLN A 13 2.67 -10.51 -16.01
CA GLN A 13 3.24 -9.35 -16.68
C GLN A 13 2.09 -8.46 -17.20
N VAL A 14 2.13 -7.18 -16.85
CA VAL A 14 1.11 -6.21 -17.28
C VAL A 14 1.74 -5.22 -18.24
N SER A 15 1.10 -5.04 -19.41
CA SER A 15 1.46 -3.99 -20.37
C SER A 15 0.70 -2.72 -20.04
N LEU A 16 1.44 -1.63 -19.85
CA LEU A 16 0.90 -0.30 -19.61
C LEU A 16 1.04 0.56 -20.87
N GLY A 17 -0.09 1.11 -21.31
CA GLY A 17 -0.19 2.04 -22.43
C GLY A 17 0.04 3.50 -22.04
N MET A 18 -0.20 4.40 -22.99
CA MET A 18 -0.10 5.84 -22.80
C MET A 18 -1.04 6.33 -21.69
N GLY A 19 -0.56 7.23 -20.83
CA GLY A 19 -1.34 7.81 -19.74
C GLY A 19 -1.46 6.94 -18.49
N ALA A 20 -0.96 5.70 -18.52
CA ALA A 20 -0.93 4.84 -17.34
C ALA A 20 0.16 5.28 -16.35
N SER A 21 -0.09 5.05 -15.06
CA SER A 21 0.86 5.26 -13.96
C SER A 21 1.23 3.93 -13.29
N PHE A 22 2.32 3.95 -12.51
CA PHE A 22 2.74 2.83 -11.67
C PHE A 22 3.59 3.33 -10.50
N GLY A 23 3.71 2.51 -9.44
CA GLY A 23 4.56 2.78 -8.28
C GLY A 23 3.88 3.54 -7.13
N GLU A 24 2.56 3.66 -7.18
CA GLU A 24 1.71 4.39 -6.23
C GLU A 24 1.85 3.84 -4.80
N GLN A 25 1.87 2.52 -4.63
CA GLN A 25 2.08 1.89 -3.31
C GLN A 25 3.39 2.32 -2.66
N ARG A 26 4.45 2.45 -3.46
CA ARG A 26 5.76 2.89 -2.96
C ARG A 26 5.79 4.39 -2.68
N LEU A 27 5.12 5.17 -3.53
CA LEU A 27 4.96 6.61 -3.37
C LEU A 27 4.25 6.94 -2.04
N LEU A 28 3.23 6.14 -1.68
CA LEU A 28 2.42 6.27 -0.46
C LEU A 28 2.94 5.46 0.75
N GLU A 29 4.12 4.84 0.65
CA GLU A 29 4.70 4.01 1.74
C GLU A 29 3.85 2.83 2.21
N VAL A 30 2.94 2.34 1.37
CA VAL A 30 2.21 1.08 1.60
C VAL A 30 3.17 -0.12 1.56
N VAL A 31 4.23 -0.04 0.74
CA VAL A 31 5.28 -1.07 0.65
C VAL A 31 6.68 -0.49 0.90
N GLU A 32 7.50 -1.23 1.63
CA GLU A 32 8.87 -0.82 2.00
C GLU A 32 9.88 -0.95 0.86
N LYS A 33 9.63 -1.85 -0.10
CA LYS A 33 10.51 -2.07 -1.25
C LYS A 33 9.70 -2.14 -2.53
N THR A 34 10.34 -1.77 -3.63
CA THR A 34 9.78 -1.98 -4.97
C THR A 34 9.46 -3.47 -5.12
N GLN A 35 8.25 -3.78 -5.56
CA GLN A 35 7.79 -5.16 -5.76
C GLN A 35 7.80 -5.59 -7.22
N ALA A 36 8.14 -4.68 -8.14
CA ALA A 36 8.13 -4.95 -9.58
C ALA A 36 9.31 -4.28 -10.30
N THR A 37 9.82 -4.96 -11.31
CA THR A 37 10.71 -4.37 -12.30
C THR A 37 9.86 -3.81 -13.44
N VAL A 38 10.16 -2.59 -13.87
CA VAL A 38 9.51 -1.95 -15.00
C VAL A 38 10.50 -1.79 -16.14
N THR A 39 10.14 -2.32 -17.31
CA THR A 39 10.99 -2.32 -18.50
C THR A 39 10.28 -1.62 -19.64
N SER A 40 11.00 -0.76 -20.36
CA SER A 40 10.48 -0.16 -21.58
C SER A 40 10.50 -1.18 -22.72
N VAL A 41 9.40 -1.28 -23.48
CA VAL A 41 9.32 -2.14 -24.67
C VAL A 41 9.80 -1.40 -25.92
N GLU A 42 9.58 -0.09 -25.94
CA GLU A 42 9.94 0.84 -27.00
C GLU A 42 10.50 2.13 -26.40
N ILE A 43 10.99 3.06 -27.22
CA ILE A 43 11.38 4.39 -26.75
C ILE A 43 10.14 5.07 -26.16
N THR A 44 10.17 5.33 -24.85
CA THR A 44 9.03 5.84 -24.10
C THR A 44 9.45 7.06 -23.27
N VAL A 45 8.58 8.06 -23.20
CA VAL A 45 8.74 9.22 -22.31
C VAL A 45 7.97 8.96 -21.02
N LEU A 46 8.61 9.19 -19.88
CA LEU A 46 8.00 9.03 -18.55
C LEU A 46 7.98 10.36 -17.81
N GLN A 47 6.88 10.63 -17.11
CA GLN A 47 6.82 11.67 -16.08
C GLN A 47 7.10 11.02 -14.73
N VAL A 48 8.09 11.53 -14.00
CA VAL A 48 8.52 10.95 -12.72
C VAL A 48 8.20 11.91 -11.59
N LEU A 49 7.29 11.51 -10.70
CA LEU A 49 7.03 12.21 -9.44
C LEU A 49 7.79 11.53 -8.30
N HIS A 50 8.77 12.22 -7.73
CA HIS A 50 9.49 11.71 -6.55
C HIS A 50 8.68 11.92 -5.28
N ARG A 51 8.69 10.93 -4.38
CA ARG A 51 8.00 11.00 -3.07
C ARG A 51 8.30 12.27 -2.28
N ARG A 52 9.57 12.66 -2.19
CA ARG A 52 9.98 13.88 -1.48
C ARG A 52 9.29 15.15 -1.98
N VAL A 53 8.89 15.18 -3.26
CA VAL A 53 8.17 16.30 -3.86
C VAL A 53 6.69 16.22 -3.50
N LEU A 54 6.09 15.04 -3.57
CA LEU A 54 4.72 14.82 -3.13
C LEU A 54 4.55 15.21 -1.65
N VAL A 55 5.40 14.72 -0.75
CA VAL A 55 5.32 15.01 0.70
C VAL A 55 5.38 16.52 0.95
N LYS A 56 6.33 17.24 0.34
CA LYS A 56 6.40 18.70 0.43
C LYS A 56 5.14 19.39 -0.11
N GLY A 57 4.52 18.83 -1.15
CA GLY A 57 3.24 19.31 -1.65
C GLY A 57 2.13 19.11 -0.61
N LEU A 58 2.02 17.92 -0.03
CA LEU A 58 1.02 17.63 1.00
C LEU A 58 1.20 18.48 2.26
N ASP A 59 2.43 18.82 2.62
CA ASP A 59 2.72 19.76 3.72
C ASP A 59 2.12 21.16 3.43
N LEU A 60 2.06 21.57 2.16
CA LEU A 60 1.48 22.84 1.72
C LEU A 60 -0.04 22.75 1.50
N PHE A 61 -0.56 21.55 1.24
CA PHE A 61 -1.96 21.28 0.91
C PHE A 61 -2.53 20.19 1.84
N PRO A 62 -2.74 20.48 3.14
CA PRO A 62 -3.15 19.47 4.12
C PRO A 62 -4.53 18.88 3.86
N GLY A 63 -5.41 19.59 3.15
CA GLY A 63 -6.71 19.04 2.70
C GLY A 63 -6.56 17.85 1.76
N ASP A 64 -5.52 17.86 0.91
CA ASP A 64 -5.23 16.76 -0.01
C ASP A 64 -4.49 15.62 0.69
N ALA A 65 -3.72 15.89 1.75
CA ALA A 65 -3.04 14.85 2.53
C ALA A 65 -4.04 13.78 3.02
N SER A 66 -5.19 14.22 3.54
CA SER A 66 -6.27 13.32 3.96
C SER A 66 -6.82 12.43 2.85
N HIS A 67 -6.80 12.90 1.59
CA HIS A 67 -7.17 12.08 0.45
C HIS A 67 -6.16 10.95 0.22
N PHE A 68 -4.86 11.28 0.20
CA PHE A 68 -3.81 10.30 -0.01
C PHE A 68 -3.69 9.29 1.14
N ASP A 69 -3.97 9.69 2.38
CA ASP A 69 -4.02 8.79 3.53
C ASP A 69 -5.15 7.75 3.38
N ARG A 70 -6.33 8.18 2.94
CA ARG A 70 -7.46 7.27 2.66
C ARG A 70 -7.13 6.29 1.54
N VAL A 71 -6.45 6.76 0.50
CA VAL A 71 -5.96 5.89 -0.56
C VAL A 71 -4.99 4.86 0.05
N ALA A 72 -3.97 5.27 0.80
CA ALA A 72 -3.01 4.34 1.41
C ALA A 72 -3.70 3.27 2.29
N VAL A 73 -4.65 3.66 3.15
CA VAL A 73 -5.44 2.73 3.99
C VAL A 73 -6.26 1.76 3.15
N SER A 74 -6.87 2.21 2.05
CA SER A 74 -7.62 1.32 1.16
C SER A 74 -6.75 0.22 0.56
N TRP A 75 -5.49 0.51 0.22
CA TRP A 75 -4.57 -0.51 -0.31
C TRP A 75 -4.08 -1.46 0.78
N LEU A 76 -3.88 -0.97 1.99
CA LEU A 76 -3.55 -1.78 3.16
C LEU A 76 -4.69 -2.75 3.51
N ASN A 77 -5.94 -2.29 3.50
CA ASN A 77 -7.12 -3.13 3.73
C ASN A 77 -7.38 -4.15 2.61
N ALA A 78 -6.99 -3.84 1.37
CA ALA A 78 -7.07 -4.79 0.25
C ALA A 78 -5.99 -5.89 0.32
N SER A 79 -4.99 -5.72 1.20
CA SER A 79 -3.98 -6.72 1.48
C SER A 79 -4.54 -7.68 2.55
N ASP A 80 -4.38 -9.00 2.35
CA ASP A 80 -4.96 -10.09 3.17
C ASP A 80 -4.40 -10.21 4.62
N GLY A 81 -3.85 -9.11 5.15
CA GLY A 81 -2.86 -9.09 6.23
C GLY A 81 -3.40 -9.01 7.66
N GLN A 82 -4.57 -9.57 7.96
CA GLN A 82 -5.08 -9.62 9.35
C GLN A 82 -5.46 -11.05 9.74
N ASP A 83 -4.43 -11.90 9.84
CA ASP A 83 -4.58 -13.21 10.45
C ASP A 83 -4.39 -13.10 11.97
N LEU A 84 -5.50 -12.89 12.69
CA LEU A 84 -5.54 -12.95 14.14
C LEU A 84 -5.04 -14.30 14.68
N ALA A 85 -5.07 -15.38 13.88
CA ALA A 85 -4.55 -16.68 14.30
C ALA A 85 -3.04 -16.67 14.54
N GLN A 86 -2.29 -15.74 13.93
CA GLN A 86 -0.84 -15.60 14.14
C GLN A 86 -0.50 -14.85 15.43
N THR A 87 -1.46 -14.20 16.07
CA THR A 87 -1.23 -13.47 17.31
C THR A 87 -1.39 -14.36 18.55
N PRO A 88 -0.37 -14.46 19.43
CA PRO A 88 -0.44 -15.34 20.61
C PRO A 88 -1.65 -15.09 21.53
N LEU A 89 -2.13 -13.85 21.59
CA LEU A 89 -3.33 -13.46 22.35
C LEU A 89 -4.57 -14.28 21.95
N PHE A 90 -4.64 -14.70 20.68
CA PHE A 90 -5.78 -15.40 20.09
C PHE A 90 -5.50 -16.88 19.78
N ALA A 91 -4.36 -17.42 20.24
CA ALA A 91 -3.90 -18.78 19.93
C ALA A 91 -4.88 -19.89 20.36
N TRP A 92 -5.77 -19.60 21.30
CA TRP A 92 -6.75 -20.56 21.84
C TRP A 92 -8.19 -20.28 21.38
N CYS A 93 -8.38 -19.33 20.46
CA CYS A 93 -9.69 -19.00 19.94
C CYS A 93 -10.08 -19.93 18.78
N SER A 94 -11.37 -20.25 18.69
CA SER A 94 -11.90 -21.05 17.58
C SER A 94 -11.81 -20.30 16.25
N PRO A 95 -11.67 -20.99 15.10
CA PRO A 95 -11.71 -20.38 13.77
C PRO A 95 -12.95 -19.51 13.52
N ASP A 96 -14.13 -19.93 13.98
CA ASP A 96 -15.38 -19.17 13.80
C ASP A 96 -15.34 -17.83 14.53
N PHE A 97 -14.83 -17.81 15.77
CA PHE A 97 -14.61 -16.59 16.53
C PHE A 97 -13.61 -15.66 15.83
N LEU A 98 -12.47 -16.21 15.37
CA LEU A 98 -11.45 -15.43 14.65
C LEU A 98 -12.03 -14.83 13.37
N ALA A 99 -12.79 -15.61 12.59
CA ALA A 99 -13.46 -15.14 11.39
C ALA A 99 -14.43 -13.99 11.67
N GLN A 100 -15.14 -14.01 12.81
CA GLN A 100 -16.03 -12.91 13.19
C GLN A 100 -15.25 -11.67 13.63
N VAL A 101 -14.27 -11.82 14.52
CA VAL A 101 -13.52 -10.69 15.07
C VAL A 101 -12.64 -10.03 14.00
N SER A 102 -12.02 -10.80 13.10
CA SER A 102 -11.22 -10.28 11.99
C SER A 102 -12.00 -9.29 11.10
N ARG A 103 -13.32 -9.44 10.98
CA ARG A 103 -14.18 -8.51 10.21
C ARG A 103 -14.32 -7.12 10.84
N HIS A 104 -13.99 -6.99 12.13
CA HIS A 104 -14.05 -5.74 12.87
C HIS A 104 -12.68 -5.07 13.02
N VAL A 105 -11.61 -5.73 12.57
CA VAL A 105 -10.28 -5.13 12.56
C VAL A 105 -10.21 -4.16 11.39
N HIS A 106 -9.72 -2.96 11.65
CA HIS A 106 -9.50 -1.93 10.63
C HIS A 106 -8.04 -1.50 10.67
N MET A 107 -7.47 -1.18 9.51
CA MET A 107 -6.16 -0.56 9.45
C MET A 107 -6.30 0.96 9.57
N ARG A 108 -5.37 1.57 10.30
CA ARG A 108 -5.23 3.03 10.44
C ARG A 108 -3.80 3.40 10.06
N LEU A 109 -3.66 4.50 9.31
CA LEU A 109 -2.35 5.09 9.05
C LEU A 109 -1.89 5.88 10.27
N VAL A 110 -0.66 5.64 10.71
CA VAL A 110 -0.02 6.43 11.76
C VAL A 110 1.31 6.95 11.23
N HIS A 111 1.46 8.28 11.18
CA HIS A 111 2.71 8.90 10.77
C HIS A 111 3.78 8.78 11.85
N LYS A 112 5.05 8.90 11.45
CA LYS A 112 6.19 8.89 12.37
C LYS A 112 6.01 9.96 13.46
N GLY A 113 6.07 9.54 14.73
CA GLY A 113 5.88 10.41 15.89
C GLY A 113 4.41 10.64 16.28
N GLY A 114 3.46 10.05 15.55
CA GLY A 114 2.05 10.07 15.90
C GLY A 114 1.73 9.20 17.12
N ILE A 115 0.64 9.54 17.81
CA ILE A 115 0.12 8.78 18.95
C ILE A 115 -0.71 7.61 18.41
N VAL A 116 -0.40 6.39 18.86
CA VAL A 116 -1.07 5.16 18.40
C VAL A 116 -2.25 4.79 19.30
N ASN A 117 -2.17 5.11 20.59
CA ASN A 117 -3.22 4.80 21.56
C ASN A 117 -4.07 6.04 21.80
N GLU A 118 -5.25 6.07 21.17
CA GLU A 118 -6.35 6.96 21.56
C GLU A 118 -7.44 6.05 22.13
N GLU A 119 -7.69 6.15 23.45
CA GLU A 119 -8.80 5.47 24.13
C GLU A 119 -10.16 6.00 23.67
#